data_AF-A0A534LCY0-F1
#
_entry.id   AF-A0A534LCY0-F1
#
_cell.length_a   1.000
_cell.length_b   1.000
_cell.length_c   1.000
_cell.angle_alpha   90.00
_cell.angle_beta   90.00
_cell.angle_gamma   90.00
#
_symmetry.space_group_name_H-M   'P 1'
#
loop_
_entity.id
_entity.type
_entity.pdbx_description
1 polymer ?
#
loop_
_entity_poly.entity_id
_entity_poly.type
_entity_poly.pdbx_seq_one_letter_code
_entity_poly.pdbx_strand_id
1 'polypeptide(L)'
;HGDGAVYQRVKYDALVFAPALQEIVEGTVVEILKFGAFVRFGPLDGLLHISQVMDDRVDVDEEGQRLIGKDTKRDLRIGDKVRTRIVAVSLNERAPRESKIGLTMRQPALGKLDWIEEDRARAEGRTRKKR
;
A
#
# COMPACT_ATOMS: atom_id res chain seq x y z
N HIS A 1 -24.47 -46.25 7.22
CA HIS A 1 -25.17 -45.00 6.92
C HIS A 1 -24.48 -44.35 5.73
N GLY A 2 -25.07 -44.41 4.55
CA GLY A 2 -24.58 -43.68 3.38
C GLY A 2 -25.14 -42.26 3.40
N ASP A 3 -24.39 -41.29 2.87
CA ASP A 3 -24.88 -39.94 2.65
C ASP A 3 -25.90 -39.96 1.49
N GLY A 4 -27.11 -39.47 1.74
CA GLY A 4 -28.22 -39.38 0.77
C GLY A 4 -28.11 -38.15 -0.14
N ALA A 5 -26.99 -37.44 -0.13
CA ALA A 5 -26.77 -36.25 -0.95
C ALA A 5 -26.73 -36.55 -2.46
N VAL A 6 -27.29 -35.62 -3.24
CA VAL A 6 -27.22 -35.60 -4.71
C VAL A 6 -26.08 -34.69 -5.14
N TYR A 7 -25.08 -35.24 -5.82
CA TYR A 7 -23.92 -34.49 -6.30
C TYR A 7 -24.07 -34.17 -7.79
N GLN A 8 -24.08 -32.88 -8.14
CA GLN A 8 -24.10 -32.41 -9.52
C GLN A 8 -22.82 -31.64 -9.86
N ARG A 9 -22.26 -31.91 -11.05
CA ARG A 9 -21.16 -31.11 -11.58
C ARG A 9 -21.71 -29.80 -12.13
N VAL A 10 -21.20 -28.69 -11.61
CA VAL A 10 -21.55 -27.34 -12.05
C VAL A 10 -20.31 -26.61 -12.52
N LYS A 11 -20.50 -25.67 -13.46
CA LYS A 11 -19.49 -24.69 -13.87
C LYS A 11 -20.04 -23.31 -13.52
N TYR A 12 -19.22 -22.48 -12.91
CA TYR A 12 -19.55 -21.11 -12.56
C TYR A 12 -18.31 -20.23 -12.73
N ASP A 13 -18.54 -18.94 -12.87
CA ASP A 13 -17.50 -17.93 -12.90
C ASP A 13 -17.42 -17.27 -11.52
N ALA A 14 -16.21 -16.96 -11.08
CA ALA A 14 -15.94 -16.32 -9.79
C ALA A 14 -15.05 -15.10 -9.97
N LEU A 15 -15.47 -13.97 -9.38
CA LEU A 15 -14.61 -12.80 -9.25
C LEU A 15 -13.64 -13.04 -8.08
N VAL A 16 -12.34 -12.90 -8.34
CA VAL A 16 -11.29 -13.08 -7.35
C VAL A 16 -10.41 -11.84 -7.28
N PHE A 17 -9.90 -11.56 -6.08
CA PHE A 17 -8.83 -10.59 -5.88
C PHE A 17 -7.55 -11.37 -5.56
N ALA A 18 -6.57 -11.30 -6.46
CA ALA A 18 -5.34 -12.08 -6.37
C ALA A 18 -4.13 -11.12 -6.50
N PRO A 19 -3.57 -10.64 -5.38
CA PRO A 19 -2.40 -9.77 -5.42
C PRO A 19 -1.17 -10.54 -5.92
N ALA A 20 -0.44 -9.95 -6.86
CA ALA A 20 0.75 -10.54 -7.44
C ALA A 20 2.05 -9.91 -6.92
N LEU A 21 3.12 -10.71 -6.85
CA LEU A 21 4.45 -10.21 -6.54
C LEU A 21 4.91 -9.20 -7.61
N GLN A 22 5.54 -8.10 -7.19
CA GLN A 22 5.96 -6.96 -8.03
C GLN A 22 4.83 -6.14 -8.66
N GLU A 23 3.57 -6.45 -8.38
CA GLU A 23 2.44 -5.64 -8.84
C GLU A 23 2.48 -4.24 -8.21
N ILE A 24 2.23 -3.23 -9.03
CA ILE A 24 2.06 -1.84 -8.58
C ILE A 24 0.60 -1.63 -8.28
N VAL A 25 0.29 -1.24 -7.06
CA VAL A 25 -1.06 -0.99 -6.59
C VAL A 25 -1.19 0.44 -6.08
N GLU A 26 -2.37 1.01 -6.26
CA GLU A 26 -2.74 2.27 -5.63
C GLU A 26 -3.69 1.98 -4.46
N GLY A 27 -3.48 2.71 -3.36
CA GLY A 27 -4.22 2.48 -2.13
C GLY A 27 -4.31 3.71 -1.26
N THR A 28 -5.02 3.56 -0.15
CA THR A 28 -5.19 4.63 0.84
C THR A 28 -4.57 4.20 2.16
N VAL A 29 -3.80 5.08 2.79
CA VAL A 29 -3.27 4.83 4.13
C VAL A 29 -4.43 4.80 5.12
N VAL A 30 -4.63 3.70 5.81
CA VAL A 30 -5.72 3.52 6.78
C VAL A 30 -5.25 3.61 8.22
N GLU A 31 -3.98 3.31 8.48
CA GLU A 31 -3.41 3.30 9.82
C GLU A 31 -1.90 3.57 9.76
N ILE A 32 -1.38 4.26 10.77
CA ILE A 32 0.05 4.52 10.95
C ILE A 32 0.45 4.08 12.35
N LEU A 33 1.53 3.29 12.43
CA LEU A 33 2.13 2.77 13.65
C LEU A 33 3.63 3.06 13.67
N LYS A 34 4.29 2.84 14.81
CA LYS A 34 5.76 3.06 14.97
C LYS A 34 6.62 2.38 13.92
N PHE A 35 6.20 1.20 13.46
CA PHE A 35 6.98 0.38 12.55
C PHE A 35 6.58 0.53 11.08
N GLY A 36 5.57 1.35 10.75
CA GLY A 36 5.13 1.52 9.37
C GLY A 36 3.71 2.05 9.21
N ALA A 37 3.18 1.91 8.00
CA ALA A 37 1.83 2.31 7.65
C ALA A 37 1.08 1.13 7.01
N PHE A 38 -0.21 1.02 7.28
CA PHE A 38 -1.09 0.11 6.57
C PHE A 38 -1.78 0.82 5.42
N VAL A 39 -1.69 0.24 4.24
CA VAL A 39 -2.30 0.75 3.01
C VAL A 39 -3.37 -0.22 2.58
N ARG A 40 -4.62 0.24 2.53
CA ARG A 40 -5.73 -0.52 1.96
C ARG A 40 -5.69 -0.43 0.44
N PHE A 41 -5.70 -1.58 -0.22
CA PHE A 41 -5.81 -1.67 -1.67
C PHE A 41 -6.78 -2.81 -2.02
N GLY A 42 -7.95 -2.44 -2.56
CA GLY A 42 -9.04 -3.38 -2.76
C GLY A 42 -9.55 -3.96 -1.42
N PRO A 43 -9.72 -5.30 -1.30
CA PRO A 43 -10.24 -5.94 -0.10
C PRO A 43 -9.19 -6.29 0.96
N LEU A 44 -7.90 -6.04 0.70
CA LEU A 44 -6.79 -6.39 1.58
C LEU A 44 -6.02 -5.13 2.03
N ASP A 45 -5.38 -5.25 3.19
CA ASP A 45 -4.49 -4.24 3.75
C ASP A 45 -3.04 -4.74 3.65
N GLY A 46 -2.14 -3.89 3.17
CA GLY A 46 -0.72 -4.19 3.04
C GLY A 46 0.11 -3.37 4.02
N LEU A 47 1.14 -3.99 4.56
CA LEU A 47 2.09 -3.34 5.45
C LEU A 47 3.21 -2.68 4.65
N LEU A 48 3.31 -1.38 4.78
CA LEU A 48 4.46 -0.58 4.35
C LEU A 48 5.36 -0.34 5.56
N HIS A 49 6.43 -1.13 5.68
CA HIS A 49 7.38 -0.98 6.77
C HIS A 49 8.05 0.40 6.73
N ILE A 50 8.39 0.98 7.90
CA ILE A 50 8.95 2.34 8.03
C ILE A 50 10.19 2.56 7.13
N SER A 51 11.05 1.55 7.01
CA SER A 51 12.24 1.59 6.16
C SER A 51 11.95 1.54 4.65
N GLN A 52 10.69 1.30 4.26
CA GLN A 52 10.21 1.20 2.88
C GLN A 52 9.29 2.37 2.48
N VAL A 53 8.99 3.30 3.40
CA VAL A 53 8.11 4.45 3.15
C VAL A 53 8.77 5.50 2.26
N MET A 54 9.99 5.89 2.59
CA MET A 54 10.75 6.92 1.89
C MET A 54 12.25 6.72 2.10
N ASP A 55 13.05 7.30 1.21
CA ASP A 55 14.51 7.30 1.31
C ASP A 55 14.98 8.45 2.22
N ASP A 56 14.59 8.39 3.50
CA ASP A 56 14.83 9.44 4.49
C ASP A 56 14.86 8.83 5.90
N ARG A 57 15.39 9.57 6.87
CA ARG A 57 15.17 9.32 8.30
C ARG A 57 13.76 9.75 8.66
N VAL A 58 12.91 8.77 8.92
CA VAL A 58 11.50 9.00 9.28
C VAL A 58 11.36 9.19 10.78
N ASP A 59 10.68 10.26 11.18
CA ASP A 59 10.14 10.44 12.53
C ASP A 59 8.67 10.05 12.57
N VAL A 60 8.24 9.43 13.66
CA VAL A 60 6.85 8.99 13.85
C VAL A 60 6.21 9.91 14.88
N ASP A 61 5.20 10.66 14.45
CA ASP A 61 4.33 11.41 15.35
C ASP A 61 3.08 10.56 15.61
N GLU A 62 3.06 9.92 16.77
CA GLU A 62 1.96 9.04 17.20
C GLU A 62 0.67 9.81 17.46
N GLU A 63 0.76 11.00 18.04
CA GLU A 63 -0.41 11.83 18.34
C GLU A 63 -1.07 12.33 17.06
N GLY A 64 -0.25 12.75 16.09
CA GLY A 64 -0.71 13.21 14.78
C GLY A 64 -0.97 12.11 13.75
N GLN A 65 -0.75 10.84 14.11
CA GLN A 65 -0.77 9.67 13.22
C GLN A 65 -0.11 9.96 11.86
N ARG A 66 1.14 10.41 11.89
CA ARG A 66 1.87 10.83 10.69
C ARG A 66 3.34 10.40 10.73
N LEU A 67 3.88 10.11 9.56
CA LEU A 67 5.30 9.84 9.34
C LEU A 67 5.92 11.03 8.62
N ILE A 68 7.02 11.57 9.14
CA ILE A 68 7.68 12.76 8.58
C ILE A 68 9.14 12.44 8.28
N GLY A 69 9.57 12.67 7.04
CA GLY A 69 10.97 12.63 6.65
C GLY A 69 11.73 13.85 7.17
N LYS A 70 12.87 13.65 7.85
CA LYS A 70 13.66 14.74 8.44
C LYS A 70 14.34 15.60 7.38
N ASP A 71 14.87 14.98 6.33
CA ASP A 71 15.66 15.67 5.33
C ASP A 71 14.78 16.22 4.19
N THR A 72 13.80 15.43 3.75
CA THR A 72 12.90 15.75 2.64
C THR A 72 11.69 16.58 3.05
N LYS A 73 11.36 16.62 4.36
CA LYS A 73 10.12 17.18 4.91
C LYS A 73 8.83 16.58 4.32
N ARG A 74 8.92 15.44 3.66
CA ARG A 74 7.77 14.71 3.13
C ARG A 74 7.00 14.10 4.28
N ASP A 75 5.68 14.26 4.27
CA ASP A 75 4.80 13.69 5.28
C ASP A 75 3.78 12.73 4.69
N LEU A 76 3.53 11.64 5.42
CA LEU A 76 2.51 10.64 5.13
C LEU A 76 1.52 10.57 6.30
N ARG A 77 0.23 10.65 6.00
CA ARG A 77 -0.86 10.65 6.98
C ARG A 77 -1.93 9.63 6.61
N ILE A 78 -2.78 9.31 7.57
CA ILE A 78 -4.01 8.55 7.32
C ILE A 78 -4.89 9.31 6.31
N GLY A 79 -5.45 8.58 5.35
CA GLY A 79 -6.24 9.11 4.24
C GLY A 79 -5.44 9.48 3.00
N ASP A 80 -4.10 9.50 3.07
CA ASP A 80 -3.27 9.80 1.90
C ASP A 80 -3.38 8.69 0.85
N LYS A 81 -3.46 9.11 -0.41
CA LYS A 81 -3.38 8.21 -1.56
C LYS A 81 -1.92 7.95 -1.92
N VAL A 82 -1.59 6.67 -2.04
CA VAL A 82 -0.23 6.22 -2.33
C VAL A 82 -0.21 5.24 -3.48
N ARG A 83 0.88 5.25 -4.22
CA ARG A 83 1.25 4.21 -5.18
C ARG A 83 2.41 3.40 -4.61
N THR A 84 2.20 2.10 -4.46
CA THR A 84 3.15 1.18 -3.84
C THR A 84 3.40 -0.01 -4.76
N ARG A 85 4.44 -0.78 -4.46
CA ARG A 85 4.70 -2.07 -5.10
C ARG A 85 4.66 -3.19 -4.08
N ILE A 86 4.04 -4.31 -4.44
CA ILE A 86 4.01 -5.53 -3.63
C ILE A 86 5.37 -6.22 -3.71
N VAL A 87 6.01 -6.43 -2.55
CA VAL A 87 7.32 -7.09 -2.42
C VAL A 87 7.27 -8.44 -1.71
N ALA A 88 6.19 -8.71 -1.00
CA ALA A 88 5.95 -10.00 -0.36
C ALA A 88 4.45 -10.29 -0.32
N VAL A 89 4.07 -11.54 -0.59
CA VAL A 89 2.70 -12.01 -0.52
C VAL A 89 2.67 -13.30 0.27
N SER A 90 1.95 -13.30 1.39
CA SER A 90 1.63 -14.49 2.18
C SER A 90 0.14 -14.48 2.45
N LEU A 91 -0.61 -15.21 1.63
CA LEU A 91 -2.06 -15.29 1.73
C LEU A 91 -2.47 -16.37 2.73
N ASN A 92 -3.42 -16.04 3.59
CA ASN A 92 -4.06 -17.00 4.47
C ASN A 92 -5.43 -17.38 3.87
N GLU A 93 -5.54 -18.62 3.37
CA GLU A 93 -6.75 -19.12 2.70
C GLU A 93 -7.97 -19.20 3.63
N ARG A 94 -7.75 -19.39 4.94
CA ARG A 94 -8.82 -19.53 5.93
C ARG A 94 -9.25 -18.18 6.49
N ALA A 95 -8.31 -17.25 6.63
CA ALA A 95 -8.54 -15.91 7.13
C ALA A 95 -7.87 -14.88 6.20
N PRO A 96 -8.51 -14.51 5.07
CA PRO A 96 -7.91 -13.60 4.10
C PRO A 96 -7.47 -12.25 4.68
N ARG A 97 -8.14 -11.76 5.73
CA ARG A 97 -7.80 -10.52 6.44
C ARG A 97 -6.48 -10.60 7.22
N GLU A 98 -6.03 -11.79 7.57
CA GLU A 98 -4.74 -12.02 8.25
C GLU A 98 -3.58 -12.21 7.26
N SER A 99 -3.85 -12.11 5.96
CA SER A 99 -2.82 -12.20 4.92
C SER A 99 -1.78 -11.10 5.13
N LYS A 100 -0.51 -11.49 5.04
CA LYS A 100 0.62 -10.57 5.19
C LYS A 100 1.09 -10.16 3.82
N ILE A 101 0.85 -8.90 3.45
CA ILE A 101 1.30 -8.33 2.19
C ILE A 101 2.30 -7.23 2.51
N GLY A 102 3.53 -7.39 2.03
CA GLY A 102 4.59 -6.40 2.18
C GLY A 102 4.59 -5.43 1.01
N LEU A 103 4.65 -4.14 1.29
CA LEU A 103 4.67 -3.06 0.31
C LEU A 103 5.98 -2.26 0.38
N THR A 104 6.33 -1.62 -0.74
CA THR A 104 7.42 -0.62 -0.81
C THR A 104 7.03 0.62 -1.59
N MET A 105 7.61 1.77 -1.22
CA MET A 105 7.53 3.06 -1.91
C MET A 105 8.91 3.64 -2.24
N ARG A 106 10.01 2.96 -1.89
CA ARG A 106 11.40 3.44 -2.11
C ARG A 106 11.92 3.18 -3.52
N GLN A 107 11.05 3.17 -4.52
CA GLN A 107 11.44 3.00 -5.91
C GLN A 107 10.98 4.20 -6.73
N PRO A 108 11.64 4.49 -7.87
CA PRO A 108 11.23 5.59 -8.74
C PRO A 108 9.75 5.49 -9.13
N ALA A 109 9.07 6.63 -9.17
CA ALA A 109 7.63 6.76 -9.50
C ALA A 109 6.65 6.06 -8.54
N LEU A 110 7.11 5.63 -7.35
CA LEU A 110 6.28 5.24 -6.22
C LEU A 110 6.32 6.34 -5.16
N GLY A 111 5.34 6.36 -4.27
CA GLY A 111 5.18 7.48 -3.34
C GLY A 111 3.73 7.86 -3.10
N LYS A 112 3.54 8.82 -2.20
CA LYS A 112 2.30 9.59 -2.15
C LYS A 112 2.11 10.25 -3.51
N LEU A 113 0.87 10.27 -4.02
CA LEU A 113 0.60 10.80 -5.35
C LEU A 113 1.11 12.24 -5.52
N ASP A 114 0.97 13.07 -4.49
CA ASP A 114 1.50 14.44 -4.45
C ASP A 114 3.02 14.48 -4.67
N TRP A 115 3.78 13.56 -4.05
CA TRP A 115 5.24 13.51 -4.21
C TRP A 115 5.63 13.13 -5.64
N ILE A 116 4.89 12.21 -6.24
CA ILE A 116 5.12 11.76 -7.62
C ILE A 116 4.86 12.92 -8.59
N GLU A 117 3.79 13.69 -8.38
CA GLU A 117 3.48 14.87 -9.18
C GLU A 117 4.57 15.95 -9.04
N GLU A 118 5.04 16.21 -7.82
CA GLU A 118 6.14 17.16 -7.56
C GLU A 118 7.45 16.72 -8.22
N ASP A 119 7.80 15.43 -8.12
CA ASP A 119 9.02 14.88 -8.72
C ASP A 119 8.97 14.94 -10.23
N ARG A 120 7.81 14.66 -10.82
CA ARG A 120 7.57 14.79 -12.26
C ARG A 120 7.65 16.25 -12.70
N ALA A 121 7.02 17.18 -11.99
CA ALA A 121 7.05 18.60 -12.33
C ALA A 121 8.48 19.17 -12.25
N ARG A 122 9.27 18.74 -11.24
CA ARG A 122 10.70 19.04 -11.14
C ARG A 122 11.50 18.50 -12.32
N ALA A 123 11.28 17.25 -12.70
CA ALA A 123 11.95 16.61 -13.83
C ALA A 123 11.61 17.26 -15.19
N GLU A 124 10.36 17.71 -15.37
CA GLU A 124 9.88 18.39 -16.57
C GLU A 124 10.26 19.90 -16.62
N GLY A 125 10.99 20.43 -15.63
CA GLY A 125 11.40 21.84 -15.59
C GLY A 125 10.26 22.84 -15.39
N ARG A 126 9.07 22.37 -15.03
CA ARG A 126 7.88 23.22 -14.77
C ARG A 126 7.85 23.62 -13.30
N THR A 127 8.69 24.58 -12.92
CA THR A 127 8.61 25.16 -11.58
C THR A 127 7.28 25.90 -11.44
N ARG A 128 6.34 25.33 -10.67
CA ARG A 128 5.08 25.98 -10.32
C ARG A 128 5.45 27.24 -9.52
N LYS A 129 5.38 28.42 -10.16
CA LYS A 129 5.30 29.70 -9.44
C LYS A 129 4.05 29.63 -8.55
N LYS A 130 4.20 29.27 -7.28
CA LYS A 130 3.18 29.53 -6.27
C LYS A 130 3.05 31.06 -6.20
N ARG A 131 1.89 31.56 -6.62
CA ARG A 131 1.44 32.93 -6.32
C ARG A 131 1.06 33.01 -4.86
#